data_AF-A0A354IG91-F1
#
_entry.id   AF-A0A354IG91-F1
#
_cell.length_a   1.000
_cell.length_b   1.000
_cell.length_c   1.000
_cell.angle_alpha   90.00
_cell.angle_beta   90.00
_cell.angle_gamma   90.00
#
_symmetry.space_group_name_H-M   'P 1'
#
loop_
_entity.id
_entity.type
_entity.pdbx_description
1 polymer ?
#
loop_
_entity_poly.entity_id
_entity_poly.type
_entity_poly.pdbx_seq_one_letter_code
_entity_poly.pdbx_strand_id
1 'polypeptide(L)'
;MKRLIFIGRHIVPAAQLLFENDDRYTPQQYAKWPELEVTVHEDGRYAVWVNLIDDAELLRDTRRDTTHVVERLAPYVDEIIED
;
A
#
# COMPACT_ATOMS: atom_id res chain seq x y z
N MET A 1 7.83 6.48 -12.70
CA MET A 1 6.89 5.69 -11.82
C MET A 1 7.06 6.22 -10.40
N LYS A 2 6.10 6.06 -9.47
CA LYS A 2 6.38 6.38 -8.06
C LYS A 2 5.99 5.25 -7.11
N ARG A 3 6.76 5.08 -6.04
CA ARG A 3 6.50 4.11 -4.97
C ARG A 3 6.25 4.88 -3.68
N LEU A 4 5.15 4.56 -3.02
CA LEU A 4 4.79 5.11 -1.72
C LEU A 4 5.09 4.04 -0.67
N ILE A 5 5.98 4.35 0.26
CA ILE A 5 6.44 3.41 1.29
C ILE A 5 5.81 3.76 2.64
N PHE A 6 5.34 2.74 3.36
CA PHE A 6 4.73 2.85 4.68
C PHE A 6 5.42 1.87 5.63
N ILE A 7 5.83 2.36 6.79
CA ILE A 7 6.55 1.58 7.80
C ILE A 7 5.91 1.69 9.18
N GLY A 8 6.06 0.63 9.98
CA GLY A 8 5.62 0.58 11.38
C GLY A 8 4.17 1.05 11.58
N ARG A 9 3.99 2.16 12.29
CA ARG A 9 2.66 2.64 12.70
C ARG A 9 1.77 3.11 11.53
N HIS A 10 2.34 3.43 10.37
CA HIS A 10 1.58 3.91 9.22
C HIS A 10 1.06 2.80 8.31
N ILE A 11 1.56 1.57 8.47
CA ILE A 11 1.10 0.40 7.72
C ILE A 11 -0.38 0.13 7.94
N VAL A 12 -0.82 0.08 9.21
CA VAL A 12 -2.21 -0.26 9.55
C VAL A 12 -3.23 0.72 8.96
N PRO A 13 -3.12 2.06 9.13
CA PRO A 13 -4.07 2.99 8.53
C PRO A 13 -4.00 2.99 6.99
N ALA A 14 -2.82 2.84 6.39
CA ALA A 14 -2.70 2.71 4.93
C ALA A 14 -3.40 1.46 4.39
N ALA A 15 -3.19 0.31 5.04
CA ALA A 15 -3.82 -0.95 4.69
C ALA A 15 -5.35 -0.89 4.89
N GLN A 16 -5.86 -0.20 5.91
CA GLN A 16 -7.30 0.03 6.09
C GLN A 16 -7.91 0.76 4.89
N LEU A 17 -7.27 1.79 4.37
CA LEU A 17 -7.75 2.51 3.18
C LEU A 17 -7.68 1.65 1.91
N LEU A 18 -6.59 0.90 1.75
CA LEU A 18 -6.39 0.04 0.58
C LEU A 18 -7.41 -1.10 0.55
N PHE A 19 -7.77 -1.66 1.69
CA PHE A 19 -8.55 -2.89 1.79
C PHE A 19 -9.92 -2.73 2.45
N GLU A 20 -10.45 -1.50 2.53
CA GLU A 20 -11.72 -1.13 3.19
C GLU A 20 -12.94 -2.01 2.81
N ASN A 21 -12.94 -2.61 1.62
CA ASN A 21 -14.05 -3.41 1.07
C ASN A 21 -13.76 -4.91 0.92
N ASP A 22 -12.78 -5.47 1.63
CA ASP A 22 -12.52 -6.91 1.58
C ASP A 22 -12.71 -7.54 2.97
N ASP A 23 -13.75 -8.37 3.05
CA ASP A 23 -14.27 -8.97 4.29
C ASP A 23 -13.33 -10.00 4.91
N ARG A 24 -12.24 -10.38 4.21
CA ARG A 24 -11.25 -11.34 4.71
C ARG A 24 -10.20 -10.68 5.61
N TYR A 25 -10.25 -9.36 5.80
CA TYR A 25 -9.15 -8.61 6.39
C TYR A 25 -9.29 -8.32 7.88
N THR A 26 -8.15 -8.48 8.57
CA THR A 26 -8.01 -8.18 10.00
C THR A 26 -6.80 -7.28 10.25
N PRO A 27 -6.91 -6.21 11.08
CA PRO A 27 -5.78 -5.32 11.38
C PRO A 27 -4.55 -6.04 11.95
N GLN A 28 -4.73 -7.17 12.62
CA GLN A 28 -3.65 -7.96 13.22
C GLN A 28 -2.71 -8.58 12.18
N GLN A 29 -3.18 -8.82 10.94
CA GLN A 29 -2.32 -9.31 9.87
C GLN A 29 -1.33 -8.23 9.41
N TYR A 30 -1.80 -6.99 9.30
CA TYR A 30 -1.01 -5.87 8.78
C TYR A 30 0.07 -5.38 9.73
N ALA A 31 -0.20 -5.44 11.03
CA ALA A 31 0.75 -5.02 12.06
C ALA A 31 2.05 -5.87 12.08
N LYS A 32 2.09 -6.99 11.35
CA LYS A 32 3.27 -7.87 11.23
C LYS A 32 4.15 -7.55 10.03
N TRP A 33 3.66 -6.74 9.09
CA TRP A 33 4.42 -6.40 7.90
C TRP A 33 5.54 -5.43 8.25
N PRO A 34 6.77 -5.68 7.76
CA PRO A 34 7.87 -4.76 8.02
C PRO A 34 7.74 -3.49 7.18
N GLU A 35 7.29 -3.63 5.93
CA GLU A 35 7.10 -2.52 5.00
C GLU A 35 5.95 -2.81 4.03
N LEU A 36 5.08 -1.82 3.84
CA LEU A 36 4.03 -1.83 2.83
C LEU A 36 4.42 -0.85 1.73
N GLU A 37 4.24 -1.27 0.48
CA GLU A 37 4.50 -0.44 -0.69
C GLU A 37 3.25 -0.32 -1.56
N VAL A 38 3.00 0.90 -2.04
CA VAL A 38 2.06 1.16 -3.13
C VAL A 38 2.82 1.70 -4.33
N THR A 39 2.88 0.88 -5.39
CA THR A 39 3.48 1.28 -6.66
C THR A 39 2.42 1.98 -7.51
N VAL A 40 2.66 3.23 -7.93
CA VAL A 40 1.73 4.05 -8.73
C VAL A 40 2.30 4.28 -10.12
N HIS A 41 1.53 3.90 -11.12
CA HIS A 41 1.84 4.05 -12.53
C HIS A 41 1.40 5.43 -13.05
N GLU A 42 2.03 5.89 -14.14
CA GLU A 42 1.74 7.17 -14.78
C GLU A 42 0.28 7.28 -15.29
N ASP A 43 -0.33 6.14 -15.61
CA ASP A 43 -1.71 6.04 -16.07
C ASP A 43 -2.76 6.01 -14.94
N GLY A 44 -2.34 6.26 -13.69
CA GLY A 44 -3.20 6.31 -12.51
C GLY A 44 -3.62 4.94 -11.97
N ARG A 45 -3.00 3.85 -12.44
CA ARG A 45 -3.13 2.53 -11.80
C ARG A 45 -2.16 2.38 -10.64
N TYR A 46 -2.48 1.48 -9.72
CA TYR A 46 -1.59 1.12 -8.61
C TYR A 46 -1.63 -0.37 -8.29
N ALA A 47 -0.55 -0.87 -7.73
CA ALA A 47 -0.41 -2.20 -7.12
C ALA A 47 -0.01 -2.04 -5.64
N VAL A 48 -0.26 -3.08 -4.83
CA VAL A 48 0.10 -3.09 -3.41
C VAL A 48 0.96 -4.30 -3.11
N TRP A 49 2.09 -4.05 -2.46
CA TRP A 49 3.09 -5.04 -2.10
C TRP A 49 3.38 -4.98 -0.62
N VAL A 50 3.75 -6.12 -0.04
CA VAL A 50 4.48 -6.16 1.23
C VAL A 50 5.92 -6.53 0.93
N ASN A 51 6.85 -5.68 1.35
CA ASN A 51 8.28 -5.95 1.22
C ASN A 51 8.73 -6.63 2.52
N LEU A 52 9.09 -7.92 2.41
CA LEU A 52 9.62 -8.74 3.50
C LEU A 52 11.16 -8.65 3.50
N ILE A 53 11.80 -9.21 4.52
CA ILE A 53 13.27 -9.13 4.68
C ILE A 53 14.01 -9.71 3.46
N ASP A 54 13.53 -10.83 2.92
CA ASP A 54 14.19 -11.58 1.84
C ASP A 54 13.30 -11.74 0.59
N ASP A 55 12.10 -11.15 0.57
CA ASP A 55 11.11 -11.36 -0.50
C ASP A 55 10.12 -10.19 -0.60
N ALA A 56 9.24 -10.21 -1.60
CA ALA A 56 8.09 -9.32 -1.69
C ALA A 56 6.84 -10.09 -2.13
N GLU A 57 5.72 -9.85 -1.45
CA GLU A 57 4.45 -10.48 -1.77
C GLU A 57 3.47 -9.46 -2.36
N LEU A 58 2.87 -9.81 -3.50
CA LEU A 58 1.82 -9.01 -4.14
C LEU A 58 0.50 -9.19 -3.40
N LEU A 59 0.08 -8.17 -2.65
CA LEU A 59 -1.17 -8.16 -1.92
C LEU A 59 -2.36 -7.78 -2.80
N ARG A 60 -2.12 -6.93 -3.82
CA ARG A 60 -3.13 -6.51 -4.78
C ARG A 60 -2.52 -6.25 -6.13
N ASP A 61 -3.06 -6.94 -7.12
CA ASP A 61 -2.72 -6.74 -8.53
C ASP A 61 -3.12 -5.33 -9.03
N THR A 62 -2.44 -4.91 -10.09
CA THR A 62 -2.52 -3.58 -10.67
C THR A 62 -3.95 -3.24 -11.08
N ARG A 63 -4.51 -2.19 -10.49
CA ARG A 63 -5.87 -1.71 -10.81
C ARG A 63 -5.96 -0.20 -10.89
N ARG A 64 -6.99 0.30 -11.55
CA ARG A 64 -7.30 1.74 -11.57
C ARG A 64 -7.70 2.22 -10.18
N ASP A 65 -7.25 3.43 -9.84
CA ASP A 65 -7.70 4.12 -8.63
C ASP A 65 -9.03 4.86 -8.87
N THR A 66 -10.13 4.12 -8.92
CA THR A 66 -11.47 4.72 -9.14
C THR A 66 -12.01 5.43 -7.90
N THR A 67 -11.36 5.31 -6.75
CA THR A 67 -11.83 5.82 -5.45
C THR A 67 -10.87 6.83 -4.83
N HIS A 68 -9.88 7.31 -5.60
CA HIS A 68 -8.85 8.24 -5.14
C HIS A 68 -8.14 7.76 -3.85
N VAL A 69 -7.92 6.45 -3.71
CA VAL A 69 -7.26 5.86 -2.54
C VAL A 69 -5.81 6.32 -2.44
N VAL A 70 -5.12 6.51 -3.56
CA VAL A 70 -3.72 6.95 -3.60
C VAL A 70 -3.56 8.34 -3.00
N GLU A 71 -4.50 9.25 -3.26
CA GLU A 71 -4.51 10.59 -2.66
C GLU A 71 -4.79 10.52 -1.15
N ARG A 72 -5.73 9.66 -0.74
CA ARG A 72 -6.09 9.45 0.68
C ARG A 72 -4.93 8.85 1.49
N LEU A 73 -3.98 8.18 0.84
CA LEU A 73 -2.80 7.60 1.47
C LEU A 73 -1.74 8.64 1.86
N ALA A 74 -1.72 9.81 1.22
CA ALA A 74 -0.67 10.83 1.39
C ALA A 74 -0.31 11.17 2.85
N PRO A 75 -1.26 11.28 3.81
CA PRO A 75 -0.95 11.57 5.21
C PRO A 75 -0.15 10.48 5.95
N TYR A 76 -0.10 9.26 5.40
CA TYR A 76 0.53 8.10 6.01
C TYR A 76 1.85 7.71 5.34
N VAL A 77 2.22 8.35 4.23
CA VAL A 77 3.43 7.99 3.47
C VAL A 77 4.66 8.39 4.26
N ASP A 78 5.56 7.42 4.48
CA ASP A 78 6.86 7.67 5.12
C ASP A 78 7.91 8.10 4.11
N GLU A 79 7.91 7.48 2.92
CA GLU A 79 8.85 7.78 1.85
C GLU A 79 8.19 7.71 0.46
N ILE A 80 8.61 8.60 -0.43
CA ILE A 80 8.22 8.60 -1.84
C ILE A 80 9.50 8.39 -2.66
N ILE A 81 9.53 7.32 -3.45
CA ILE A 81 10.61 7.04 -4.39
C ILE A 81 10.06 7.33 -5.79
N GLU A 82 10.70 8.26 -6.50
CA GLU A 82 10.36 8.62 -7.89
C GLU A 82 11.42 8.05 -8.83
N ASP A 83 10.98 7.23 -9.80
CA ASP A 83 11.75 6.78 -10.96
C ASP A 83 11.50 7.67 -12.17
#